data_AF-A0A522AU52-F1
#
_entry.id   AF-A0A522AU52-F1
#
_cell.length_a   1.000
_cell.length_b   1.000
_cell.length_c   1.000
_cell.angle_alpha   90.00
_cell.angle_beta   90.00
_cell.angle_gamma   90.00
#
_symmetry.space_group_name_H-M   'P 1'
#
loop_
_entity.id
_entity.type
_entity.pdbx_description
1 polymer ?
#
loop_
_entity_poly.entity_id
_entity_poly.type
_entity_poly.pdbx_seq_one_letter_code
_entity_poly.pdbx_strand_id
1 'polypeptide(L)'
;MKSIRSYLVIAVLSAITLTSFVAALYGYRASVAAAQTLFDAQLSDTASLIAALLAAQPPEATPEADRGLTPSAGQAAFQIWTADQRLVLYSADAPTTAIAPFVPGFHDRNFNDQRWRVLVRYADRK
;
A
#
# COMPACT_ATOMS: atom_id res chain seq x y z
N MET A 1 -40.72 -39.31 9.27
CA MET A 1 -40.30 -39.86 7.96
C MET A 1 -39.56 -38.77 7.20
N LYS A 2 -38.22 -38.85 7.10
CA LYS A 2 -37.44 -37.93 6.25
C LYS A 2 -37.77 -38.28 4.79
N SER A 3 -38.59 -37.45 4.16
CA SER A 3 -39.02 -37.64 2.78
C SER A 3 -37.83 -37.50 1.84
N ILE A 4 -37.70 -38.38 0.85
CA ILE A 4 -36.67 -38.31 -0.19
C ILE A 4 -36.63 -36.93 -0.88
N ARG A 5 -37.77 -36.21 -0.91
CA ARG A 5 -37.87 -34.83 -1.40
C ARG A 5 -37.05 -33.84 -0.56
N SER A 6 -37.08 -33.91 0.77
CA SER A 6 -36.32 -32.98 1.60
C SER A 6 -34.81 -33.25 1.52
N TYR A 7 -34.41 -34.52 1.35
CA TYR A 7 -33.02 -34.88 1.10
C TYR A 7 -32.51 -34.28 -0.23
N LEU A 8 -33.27 -34.45 -1.32
CA LEU A 8 -32.92 -33.88 -2.62
C LEU A 8 -32.85 -32.35 -2.58
N VAL A 9 -33.80 -31.69 -1.93
CA VAL A 9 -33.80 -30.22 -1.79
C VAL A 9 -32.57 -29.73 -1.02
N ILE A 10 -32.22 -30.38 0.10
CA ILE A 10 -31.02 -30.01 0.88
C ILE A 10 -29.75 -30.25 0.07
N ALA A 11 -29.66 -31.36 -0.66
CA ALA A 11 -28.50 -31.67 -1.49
C ALA A 11 -28.29 -30.64 -2.60
N VAL A 12 -29.36 -30.25 -3.31
CA VAL A 12 -29.31 -29.22 -4.35
C VAL A 12 -28.93 -27.86 -3.77
N LEU A 13 -29.57 -27.45 -2.67
CA LEU A 13 -29.22 -26.19 -1.99
C LEU A 13 -27.76 -26.17 -1.55
N SER A 14 -27.27 -27.26 -0.96
CA SER A 14 -25.87 -27.38 -0.54
C SER A 14 -24.91 -27.25 -1.72
N ALA A 15 -25.22 -27.91 -2.84
CA ALA A 15 -24.40 -27.83 -4.05
C ALA A 15 -24.36 -26.41 -4.63
N ILE A 16 -25.50 -25.71 -4.68
CA ILE A 16 -25.57 -24.32 -5.13
C ILE A 16 -24.75 -23.42 -4.19
N THR A 17 -24.99 -23.49 -2.88
CA THR A 17 -24.27 -22.68 -1.89
C THR A 17 -22.77 -22.93 -1.96
N LEU A 18 -22.33 -24.19 -2.08
CA LEU A 18 -20.92 -24.54 -2.18
C LEU A 18 -20.30 -23.97 -3.45
N THR A 19 -20.99 -24.07 -4.59
CA THR A 19 -20.52 -23.52 -5.87
C THR A 19 -20.43 -22.00 -5.82
N SER A 20 -21.46 -21.31 -5.31
CA SER A 20 -21.45 -19.86 -5.13
C SER A 20 -20.36 -19.40 -4.16
N PHE A 21 -20.14 -20.14 -3.08
CA PHE A 21 -19.10 -19.83 -2.09
C PHE A 21 -17.70 -19.93 -2.71
N VAL A 22 -17.42 -20.99 -3.47
CA VAL A 22 -16.14 -21.16 -4.17
C VAL A 22 -15.95 -20.06 -5.21
N ALA A 23 -16.97 -19.74 -6.01
CA ALA A 23 -16.91 -18.65 -6.98
C ALA A 23 -16.63 -17.30 -6.31
N ALA A 24 -17.28 -17.01 -5.17
CA ALA A 24 -17.04 -15.80 -4.40
C ALA A 24 -15.61 -15.74 -3.84
N LEU A 25 -15.06 -16.87 -3.38
CA LEU A 25 -13.68 -16.94 -2.88
C LEU A 25 -12.67 -16.62 -4.00
N TYR A 26 -12.87 -17.18 -5.19
CA TYR A 26 -12.03 -16.86 -6.35
C TYR A 26 -12.16 -15.40 -6.77
N GLY A 27 -13.39 -14.89 -6.85
CA GLY A 27 -13.66 -13.49 -7.20
C GLY A 27 -13.01 -12.52 -6.22
N TYR A 28 -13.12 -12.79 -4.92
CA TYR A 28 -12.48 -11.99 -3.87
C TYR A 28 -10.96 -11.96 -4.02
N ARG A 29 -10.31 -13.12 -4.17
CA ARG A 29 -8.85 -13.19 -4.33
C ARG A 29 -8.37 -12.48 -5.58
N ALA A 30 -9.06 -12.66 -6.70
CA ALA A 30 -8.74 -11.99 -7.96
C ALA A 30 -8.92 -10.46 -7.84
N SER A 31 -10.00 -10.02 -7.20
CA SER A 31 -10.28 -8.60 -6.98
C SER A 31 -9.21 -7.92 -6.10
N VAL A 32 -8.80 -8.57 -5.01
CA VAL A 32 -7.73 -8.06 -4.13
C VAL A 32 -6.40 -7.96 -4.88
N ALA A 33 -6.03 -8.96 -5.68
CA ALA A 33 -4.80 -8.93 -6.46
C ALA A 33 -4.79 -7.84 -7.54
N ALA A 34 -5.92 -7.66 -8.23
CA ALA A 34 -6.09 -6.58 -9.21
C ALA A 34 -6.00 -5.20 -8.54
N ALA A 35 -6.67 -5.01 -7.41
CA ALA A 35 -6.60 -3.77 -6.65
C ALA A 35 -5.17 -3.46 -6.17
N GLN A 36 -4.46 -4.47 -5.66
CA GLN A 36 -3.08 -4.31 -5.21
C GLN A 36 -2.14 -3.86 -6.34
N THR A 37 -2.32 -4.39 -7.55
CA THR A 37 -1.56 -3.96 -8.73
C THR A 37 -1.80 -2.49 -9.08
N LEU A 38 -3.06 -2.04 -9.02
CA LEU A 38 -3.42 -0.64 -9.29
C LEU A 38 -2.86 0.31 -8.22
N PHE A 39 -2.94 -0.06 -6.94
CA PHE A 39 -2.37 0.73 -5.85
C PHE A 39 -0.85 0.80 -5.93
N ASP A 40 -0.18 -0.30 -6.27
CA ASP A 40 1.27 -0.32 -6.45
C ASP A 40 1.71 0.62 -7.59
N ALA A 41 0.97 0.63 -8.71
CA ALA A 41 1.21 1.56 -9.81
C ALA A 41 1.01 3.02 -9.37
N GLN A 42 -0.11 3.32 -8.70
CA GLN A 42 -0.39 4.67 -8.19
C GLN A 42 0.65 5.14 -7.17
N LEU A 43 1.15 4.24 -6.32
CA LEU A 43 2.21 4.54 -5.35
C LEU A 43 3.52 4.90 -6.06
N SER A 44 3.87 4.17 -7.11
CA SER A 44 5.05 4.45 -7.95
C SER A 44 4.92 5.78 -8.71
N ASP A 45 3.75 6.08 -9.26
CA ASP A 45 3.49 7.34 -9.95
C ASP A 45 3.57 8.53 -8.99
N THR A 46 2.96 8.39 -7.81
CA THR A 46 3.00 9.42 -6.76
C THR A 46 4.42 9.67 -6.28
N ALA A 47 5.20 8.61 -6.04
CA ALA A 47 6.61 8.72 -5.67
C ALA A 47 7.43 9.42 -6.77
N SER A 48 7.17 9.12 -8.04
CA SER A 48 7.81 9.78 -9.18
C SER A 48 7.48 11.27 -9.24
N LEU A 49 6.22 11.64 -8.96
CA LEU A 49 5.76 13.03 -8.93
C LEU A 49 6.45 13.80 -7.78
N ILE A 50 6.51 13.21 -6.58
CA ILE A 50 7.21 13.78 -5.42
C ILE A 50 8.70 13.98 -5.75
N ALA A 51 9.35 12.99 -6.35
CA ALA A 51 10.76 13.08 -6.75
C ALA A 51 10.98 14.19 -7.79
N ALA A 52 10.10 14.30 -8.79
CA ALA A 52 10.18 15.34 -9.82
C ALA A 52 9.98 16.75 -9.23
N LEU A 53 9.03 16.91 -8.30
CA LEU A 53 8.81 18.18 -7.60
C LEU A 53 10.01 18.57 -6.75
N LEU A 54 10.62 17.61 -6.04
CA LEU A 54 11.82 17.86 -5.25
C LEU A 54 13.02 18.23 -6.13
N ALA A 55 13.19 17.55 -7.27
CA ALA A 55 14.24 17.86 -8.23
C ALA A 55 14.08 19.23 -8.90
N ALA A 56 12.84 19.74 -9.00
CA ALA A 56 12.55 21.08 -9.52
C ALA A 56 12.77 22.20 -8.48
N GLN A 57 12.96 21.87 -7.19
CA GLN A 57 13.25 22.85 -6.15
C GLN A 57 14.71 23.34 -6.28
N PRO A 58 14.96 24.66 -6.20
CA PRO A 58 16.31 25.19 -6.30
C PRO A 58 17.23 24.69 -5.18
N PRO A 59 18.52 24.43 -5.47
CA PRO A 59 19.48 23.86 -4.51
C PRO A 59 19.80 24.75 -3.30
N GLU A 60 19.40 26.03 -3.30
CA GLU A 60 19.61 26.95 -2.17
C GLU A 60 18.58 26.80 -1.05
N ALA A 61 17.48 26.09 -1.28
CA ALA A 61 16.55 25.71 -0.24
C ALA A 61 17.11 24.51 0.51
N THR A 62 18.16 24.73 1.32
CA THR A 62 18.64 23.73 2.28
C THR A 62 17.43 23.31 3.11
N PRO A 63 16.94 22.07 2.99
CA PRO A 63 15.84 21.64 3.82
C PRO A 63 16.40 21.53 5.23
N GLU A 64 16.05 22.48 6.10
CA GLU A 64 16.17 22.29 7.54
C GLU A 64 15.60 20.91 7.85
N ALA A 65 16.37 20.10 8.58
CA ALA A 65 16.26 18.64 8.69
C ALA A 65 14.97 18.12 9.32
N ASP A 66 13.94 18.95 9.48
CA ASP A 66 12.83 18.71 10.37
C ASP A 66 11.52 19.38 9.90
N ARG A 67 11.34 19.49 8.56
CA ARG A 67 10.05 19.91 8.01
C ARG A 67 9.09 18.73 7.96
N GLY A 68 8.42 18.48 9.08
CA GLY A 68 7.17 17.72 9.08
C GLY A 68 6.12 18.46 8.24
N LEU A 69 5.80 17.94 7.07
CA LEU A 69 4.72 18.47 6.23
C LEU A 69 3.40 17.89 6.75
N THR A 70 2.58 18.71 7.43
CA THR A 70 1.18 18.37 7.78
C THR A 70 0.21 19.17 6.91
N PRO A 71 -0.89 18.57 6.41
CA PRO A 71 -1.70 17.58 7.12
C PRO A 71 -1.74 16.20 6.45
N SER A 72 -1.74 15.15 7.27
CA SER A 72 -1.97 13.76 6.84
C SER A 72 -3.39 13.35 7.20
N ALA A 73 -4.11 12.77 6.22
CA ALA A 73 -5.51 12.38 6.35
C ALA A 73 -5.69 10.85 6.38
N GLY A 74 -4.69 10.10 6.85
CA GLY A 74 -4.74 8.65 6.99
C GLY A 74 -4.69 7.85 5.67
N GLN A 75 -4.45 8.51 4.53
CA GLN A 75 -4.54 7.87 3.21
C GLN A 75 -3.19 7.42 2.64
N ALA A 76 -2.08 8.07 3.02
CA ALA A 76 -0.74 7.72 2.55
C ALA A 76 0.33 8.24 3.52
N ALA A 77 1.41 7.48 3.67
CA ALA A 77 2.60 7.86 4.42
C ALA A 77 3.82 7.90 3.50
N PHE A 78 4.67 8.91 3.64
CA PHE A 78 5.92 9.01 2.89
C PHE A 78 7.06 9.53 3.76
N GLN A 79 8.28 9.16 3.38
CA GLN A 79 9.53 9.65 3.94
C GLN A 79 10.54 9.88 2.81
N ILE A 80 11.31 10.96 2.93
CA ILE A 80 12.41 11.29 2.04
C ILE A 80 13.67 11.35 2.88
N TRP A 81 14.64 10.53 2.49
CA TRP A 81 15.92 10.39 3.17
C TRP A 81 17.05 10.87 2.26
N THR A 82 18.09 11.46 2.86
CA THR A 82 19.34 11.71 2.16
C THR A 82 20.17 10.43 2.00
N ALA A 83 21.22 10.50 1.17
CA ALA A 83 22.15 9.38 0.99
C ALA A 83 22.91 9.00 2.29
N ASP A 84 23.11 9.96 3.20
CA ASP A 84 23.67 9.78 4.54
C ASP A 84 22.63 9.31 5.58
N GLN A 85 21.44 8.85 5.14
CA GLN A 85 20.37 8.34 5.99
C GLN A 85 19.82 9.37 6.99
N ARG A 86 19.84 10.65 6.61
CA ARG A 86 19.17 11.71 7.36
C ARG A 86 17.76 11.88 6.83
N LEU A 87 16.76 11.86 7.70
CA LEU A 87 15.38 12.17 7.33
C LEU A 87 15.29 13.65 6.94
N VAL A 88 14.67 13.93 5.80
CA VAL A 88 14.53 15.29 5.24
C VAL A 88 13.10 15.76 5.34
N LEU A 89 12.17 14.91 4.89
CA LEU A 89 10.75 15.20 4.81
C LEU A 89 9.98 13.93 5.15
N TYR A 90 8.87 14.09 5.85
CA TYR A 90 7.96 13.00 6.15
C TYR A 90 6.53 13.52 6.30
N SER A 91 5.56 12.67 6.01
CA SER A 91 4.14 12.92 6.28
C SER A 91 3.82 12.74 7.76
N ALA A 92 2.75 13.37 8.25
CA ALA A 92 2.33 13.24 9.65
C ALA A 92 2.02 11.79 10.09
N ASP A 93 1.49 10.94 9.19
CA ASP A 93 1.16 9.55 9.51
C ASP A 93 2.39 8.62 9.39
N ALA A 94 3.57 9.13 9.06
CA ALA A 94 4.79 8.35 8.99
C ALA A 94 5.53 8.38 10.35
N PRO A 95 6.11 7.27 10.82
CA PRO A 95 7.11 7.28 11.87
C PRO A 95 8.26 8.23 11.54
N THR A 96 9.01 8.69 12.53
CA THR A 96 10.26 9.44 12.30
C THR A 96 11.46 8.52 12.04
N THR A 97 11.31 7.23 12.29
CA THR A 97 12.28 6.18 11.94
C THR A 97 12.02 5.61 10.57
N ALA A 98 13.04 5.08 9.88
CA ALA A 98 12.87 4.45 8.57
C ALA A 98 11.76 3.38 8.57
N ILE A 99 10.74 3.56 7.71
CA ILE A 99 9.61 2.62 7.59
C ILE A 99 10.08 1.24 7.10
N ALA A 100 11.03 1.23 6.16
CA ALA A 100 11.58 0.03 5.56
C ALA A 100 13.11 0.16 5.41
N PRO A 101 13.85 -0.97 5.28
CA PRO A 101 15.24 -0.96 4.88
C PRO A 101 15.40 -0.18 3.57
N PHE A 102 16.55 0.49 3.40
CA PHE A 102 16.93 1.19 2.16
C PHE A 102 17.29 0.20 1.03
N VAL A 103 16.42 -0.77 0.77
CA VAL A 103 16.51 -1.75 -0.31
C VAL A 103 15.37 -1.46 -1.28
N PRO A 104 15.64 -1.08 -2.53
CA PRO A 104 14.60 -0.75 -3.50
C PRO A 104 13.57 -1.87 -3.68
N GLY A 105 12.32 -1.50 -3.92
CA GLY A 105 11.20 -2.40 -4.16
C GLY A 105 10.05 -2.24 -3.18
N PHE A 106 9.06 -3.13 -3.30
CA PHE A 106 7.90 -3.16 -2.43
C PHE A 106 8.15 -4.00 -1.18
N HIS A 107 7.75 -3.47 -0.03
CA HIS A 107 7.87 -4.11 1.27
C HIS A 107 6.52 -4.05 1.99
N ASP A 108 6.20 -5.09 2.76
CA ASP A 108 5.08 -5.03 3.69
C ASP A 108 5.61 -4.67 5.08
N ARG A 109 5.08 -3.60 5.68
CA ARG A 109 5.51 -3.11 7.00
C ARG A 109 4.31 -2.82 7.87
N ASN A 110 4.48 -3.00 9.17
CA ASN A 110 3.43 -2.72 10.14
C ASN A 110 3.86 -1.52 10.97
N PHE A 111 3.07 -0.46 10.97
CA PHE A 111 3.23 0.70 11.83
C PHE A 111 1.87 1.37 12.03
N ASN A 112 1.69 2.09 13.13
CA ASN A 112 0.42 2.72 13.52
C ASN A 112 -0.76 1.72 13.52
N ASP A 113 -0.54 0.50 14.04
CA ASP A 113 -1.53 -0.59 14.12
C ASP A 113 -2.15 -1.01 12.78
N GLN A 114 -1.49 -0.68 11.67
CA GLN A 114 -1.92 -0.99 10.32
C GLN A 114 -0.82 -1.71 9.53
N ARG A 115 -1.23 -2.54 8.56
CA ARG A 115 -0.32 -3.14 7.57
C ARG A 115 -0.24 -2.23 6.35
N TRP A 116 0.97 -1.82 6.03
CA TRP A 116 1.29 -0.92 4.94
C TRP A 116 2.06 -1.63 3.84
N ARG A 117 1.71 -1.28 2.60
CA ARG A 117 2.50 -1.55 1.39
C ARG A 117 3.42 -0.36 1.18
N VAL A 118 4.72 -0.58 1.20
CA VAL A 118 5.74 0.48 1.18
C VAL A 118 6.62 0.32 -0.03
N LEU A 119 6.76 1.37 -0.83
CA LEU A 119 7.71 1.43 -1.94
C LEU A 119 8.97 2.15 -1.48
N VAL A 120 10.11 1.48 -1.59
CA VAL A 120 11.44 2.10 -1.42
C VAL A 120 12.03 2.32 -2.80
N ARG A 121 12.45 3.56 -3.09
CA ARG A 121 13.07 3.94 -4.34
C ARG A 121 14.16 4.98 -4.11
N TYR A 122 15.22 4.90 -4.91
CA TYR A 122 16.21 5.97 -5.01
C TYR A 122 15.79 6.99 -6.05
N ALA A 123 15.97 8.28 -5.74
CA ALA A 123 15.85 9.32 -6.74
C ALA A 123 16.93 9.12 -7.80
N ASP A 124 16.54 9.10 -9.07
CA ASP A 124 17.49 9.05 -10.17
C ASP A 124 18.29 10.35 -10.16
N ARG A 125 19.59 10.28 -9.81
CA ARG A 125 20.49 11.42 -9.96
C ARG A 125 20.67 11.68 -11.45
N LYS A 126 20.31 12.88 -11.90
CA LYS A 126 20.77 13.40 -13.18
C LYS A 126 22.17 13.98 -13.04
#